data_AF-A0A960U550-F1
#
_entry.id   AF-A0A960U550-F1
#
_cell.length_a   1.000
_cell.length_b   1.000
_cell.length_c   1.000
_cell.angle_alpha   90.00
_cell.angle_beta   90.00
_cell.angle_gamma   90.00
#
_symmetry.space_group_name_H-M   'P 1'
#
loop_
_entity.id
_entity.type
_entity.pdbx_description
1 polymer ?
#
loop_
_entity_poly.entity_id
_entity_poly.type
_entity_poly.pdbx_seq_one_letter_code
_entity_poly.pdbx_strand_id
1 'polypeptide(L)'
;MTDDIERKNEIIYDRMVKKLNCKHLIYGMYDYDENELIIDNLDKVAIEGKVFFYQEYNSIWDKNEEESPGLEPIKIKTGKAEIEIPMPIAKGKTFTSPVVENPNWLTIAKLADEMIQTTGDFHHVFLEGIEILEEKNSIKKARFRMGS
;
A
#
# COMPACT_ATOMS: atom_id res chain seq x y z
N MET A 1 3.10 9.86 -30.45
CA MET A 1 1.82 10.19 -29.76
C MET A 1 1.81 9.56 -28.38
N THR A 2 2.31 8.33 -28.25
CA THR A 2 2.58 7.61 -26.99
C THR A 2 3.43 8.40 -25.99
N ASP A 3 4.48 9.08 -26.45
CA ASP A 3 5.41 9.85 -25.60
C ASP A 3 4.75 11.00 -24.80
N ASP A 4 3.62 11.55 -25.28
CA ASP A 4 2.91 12.63 -24.60
C ASP A 4 2.00 12.11 -23.47
N ILE A 5 1.42 10.91 -23.63
CA ILE A 5 0.61 10.26 -22.60
C ILE A 5 1.49 9.76 -21.47
N GLU A 6 2.60 9.10 -21.79
CA GLU A 6 3.59 8.62 -20.80
C GLU A 6 4.10 9.78 -19.93
N ARG A 7 4.48 10.89 -20.56
CA ARG A 7 4.95 12.09 -19.85
C ARG A 7 3.87 12.69 -18.93
N LYS A 8 2.60 12.70 -19.35
CA LYS A 8 1.50 13.18 -18.50
C LYS A 8 1.26 12.26 -17.32
N ASN A 9 1.31 10.95 -17.53
CA ASN A 9 1.19 9.95 -16.47
C ASN A 9 2.33 10.05 -15.46
N GLU A 10 3.56 10.29 -15.92
CA GLU A 10 4.71 10.53 -15.04
C GLU A 10 4.49 11.76 -14.13
N ILE A 11 3.97 12.87 -14.67
CA ILE A 11 3.67 14.08 -13.89
C ILE A 11 2.59 13.82 -12.82
N ILE A 12 1.53 13.08 -13.18
CA ILE A 12 0.45 12.72 -12.25
C ILE A 12 0.99 11.82 -11.15
N TYR A 13 1.77 10.80 -11.53
CA TYR A 13 2.40 9.86 -10.61
C TYR A 13 3.32 10.58 -9.61
N ASP A 14 4.19 11.46 -10.08
CA ASP A 14 5.08 12.27 -9.22
C ASP A 14 4.31 13.10 -8.19
N ARG A 15 3.18 13.70 -8.60
CA ARG A 15 2.31 14.45 -7.68
C ARG A 15 1.70 13.53 -6.63
N MET A 16 1.23 12.36 -7.03
CA MET A 16 0.63 11.37 -6.12
C MET A 16 1.64 10.85 -5.11
N VAL A 17 2.86 10.49 -5.55
CA VAL A 17 3.94 10.01 -4.67
C VAL A 17 4.30 11.06 -3.62
N LYS A 18 4.46 12.34 -4.03
CA LYS A 18 4.71 13.45 -3.11
C LYS A 18 3.62 13.62 -2.07
N LYS A 19 2.36 13.38 -2.45
CA LYS A 19 1.20 13.52 -1.58
C LYS A 19 1.02 12.34 -0.63
N LEU A 20 1.26 11.12 -1.11
CA LEU A 20 1.22 9.89 -0.33
C LEU A 20 2.20 9.96 0.84
N ASN A 21 3.47 10.27 0.54
CA ASN A 21 4.55 10.34 1.52
C ASN A 21 4.61 9.08 2.42
N CYS A 22 4.28 7.92 1.84
CA CYS A 22 4.40 6.59 2.44
C CYS A 22 5.81 6.06 2.17
N LYS A 23 6.37 5.29 3.12
CA LYS A 23 7.75 4.79 2.99
C LYS A 23 7.84 3.43 2.32
N HIS A 24 6.82 2.60 2.52
CA HIS A 24 6.85 1.19 2.13
C HIS A 24 5.70 0.84 1.18
N LEU A 25 4.57 1.56 1.26
CA LEU A 25 3.43 1.32 0.39
C LEU A 25 3.71 1.72 -1.08
N ILE A 26 3.40 0.80 -1.98
CA ILE A 26 3.15 1.10 -3.39
C ILE A 26 1.64 1.23 -3.58
N TYR A 27 1.18 2.42 -3.95
CA TYR A 27 -0.23 2.63 -4.26
C TYR A 27 -0.51 2.08 -5.67
N GLY A 28 -1.49 1.18 -5.81
CA GLY A 28 -1.77 0.44 -7.05
C GLY A 28 -3.15 0.67 -7.64
N MET A 29 -4.02 1.43 -6.97
CA MET A 29 -5.41 1.62 -7.38
C MET A 29 -5.57 2.77 -8.36
N TYR A 30 -4.84 2.67 -9.46
CA TYR A 30 -5.01 3.56 -10.61
C TYR A 30 -6.14 3.03 -11.49
N ASP A 31 -7.03 3.93 -11.88
CA ASP A 31 -7.90 3.74 -13.02
C ASP A 31 -7.44 4.71 -14.11
N TYR A 32 -7.82 4.46 -15.36
CA TYR A 32 -7.47 5.32 -16.49
C TYR A 32 -8.71 6.05 -17.00
N ASP A 33 -8.57 7.32 -17.35
CA ASP A 33 -9.65 8.06 -18.00
C ASP A 33 -9.76 7.72 -19.50
N GLU A 34 -10.70 8.38 -20.20
CA GLU A 34 -10.91 8.20 -21.64
C GLU A 34 -9.70 8.54 -22.52
N ASN A 35 -8.68 9.20 -21.96
CA ASN A 35 -7.44 9.58 -22.63
C ASN A 35 -6.24 8.72 -22.19
N GLU A 36 -6.49 7.60 -21.51
CA GLU A 36 -5.45 6.71 -20.95
C GLU A 36 -4.58 7.40 -19.88
N LEU A 37 -5.09 8.45 -19.24
CA LEU A 37 -4.39 9.12 -18.14
C LEU A 37 -4.76 8.52 -16.79
N ILE A 38 -3.76 8.38 -15.92
CA ILE A 38 -3.92 7.92 -14.54
C ILE A 38 -4.89 8.86 -13.80
N ILE A 39 -5.92 8.28 -13.18
CA ILE A 39 -6.86 8.98 -12.33
C ILE A 39 -6.28 9.10 -10.91
N ASP A 40 -5.98 10.32 -10.49
CA ASP A 40 -5.66 10.64 -9.09
C ASP A 40 -6.93 10.63 -8.25
N ASN A 41 -7.18 9.53 -7.56
CA ASN A 41 -8.32 9.33 -6.67
C ASN A 41 -7.99 9.55 -5.19
N LEU A 42 -6.79 10.06 -4.84
CA LEU A 42 -6.33 10.12 -3.45
C LEU A 42 -7.25 10.92 -2.51
N ASP A 43 -7.92 11.95 -3.01
CA ASP A 43 -8.87 12.74 -2.21
C ASP A 43 -10.30 12.20 -2.25
N LYS A 44 -10.60 11.25 -3.14
CA LYS A 44 -11.94 10.68 -3.23
C LYS A 44 -12.20 9.80 -2.02
N VAL A 45 -13.42 9.91 -1.47
CA VAL A 45 -13.91 9.04 -0.41
C VAL A 45 -13.82 7.59 -0.90
N ALA A 46 -13.08 6.76 -0.15
CA ALA A 46 -12.88 5.35 -0.48
C ALA A 46 -13.98 4.49 0.15
N ILE A 47 -14.42 4.85 1.36
CA ILE A 47 -15.48 4.15 2.11
C ILE A 47 -16.40 5.18 2.72
N GLU A 48 -17.71 5.03 2.52
CA GLU A 48 -18.72 5.82 3.22
C GLU A 48 -18.99 5.26 4.63
N GLY A 49 -19.16 6.15 5.60
CA GLY A 49 -19.43 5.84 6.99
C GLY A 49 -18.16 5.53 7.79
N LYS A 50 -18.32 4.86 8.92
CA LYS A 50 -17.23 4.58 9.87
C LYS A 50 -16.58 3.24 9.58
N VAL A 51 -15.25 3.20 9.60
CA VAL A 51 -14.46 1.98 9.34
C VAL A 51 -13.20 1.93 10.21
N PHE A 52 -12.77 0.74 10.59
CA PHE A 52 -11.41 0.48 11.07
C PHE A 52 -10.80 -0.71 10.32
N PHE A 53 -9.48 -0.72 10.24
CA PHE A 53 -8.70 -1.74 9.56
C PHE A 53 -8.06 -2.68 10.56
N TYR A 54 -8.06 -3.97 10.22
CA TYR A 54 -7.48 -5.02 11.03
C TYR A 54 -6.63 -5.92 10.15
N GLN A 55 -5.40 -6.18 10.57
CA GLN A 55 -4.52 -7.17 9.94
C GLN A 55 -3.87 -8.01 11.04
N GLU A 56 -4.18 -9.30 11.05
CA GLU A 56 -3.52 -10.24 11.94
C GLU A 56 -2.05 -10.38 11.54
N TYR A 57 -1.17 -10.38 12.53
CA TYR A 57 0.24 -10.68 12.29
C TYR A 57 0.45 -12.16 12.00
N ASN A 58 1.28 -12.46 11.01
CA ASN A 58 1.69 -13.81 10.69
C ASN A 58 3.22 -13.93 10.79
N SER A 59 3.71 -14.80 11.66
CA SER A 59 5.14 -15.03 11.86
C SER A 59 5.84 -15.63 10.64
N ILE A 60 5.11 -16.12 9.65
CA ILE A 60 5.67 -16.53 8.35
C ILE A 60 6.24 -15.32 7.60
N TRP A 61 5.72 -14.10 7.83
CA TRP A 61 6.28 -12.87 7.27
C TRP A 61 7.62 -12.47 7.91
N ASP A 62 7.92 -12.99 9.10
CA ASP A 62 9.18 -12.75 9.83
C ASP A 62 10.24 -13.82 9.54
N LYS A 63 9.86 -14.93 8.91
CA LYS A 63 10.80 -16.01 8.60
C LYS A 63 11.60 -15.64 7.37
N ASN A 64 12.79 -15.10 7.63
CA ASN A 64 13.91 -15.19 6.70
C ASN A 64 13.95 -16.58 6.09
N GLU A 65 13.95 -16.59 4.77
CA GLU A 65 14.19 -17.72 3.89
C GLU A 65 15.61 -18.32 4.06
N GLU A 66 15.96 -18.77 5.27
CA GLU A 66 17.00 -19.81 5.42
C GLU A 66 16.40 -21.22 5.33
N GLU A 67 15.07 -21.35 5.27
CA GLU A 67 14.36 -22.59 4.93
C GLU A 67 13.45 -22.48 3.69
N SER A 68 13.54 -21.40 2.90
CA SER A 68 13.00 -21.42 1.53
C SER A 68 14.07 -20.90 0.58
N PRO A 69 14.47 -21.67 -0.45
CA PRO A 69 15.54 -21.24 -1.33
C PRO A 69 14.97 -20.24 -2.35
N GLY A 70 15.20 -18.93 -2.20
CA GLY A 70 14.97 -18.02 -3.34
C GLY A 70 14.95 -16.50 -3.16
N LEU A 71 14.88 -15.93 -1.97
CA LEU A 71 14.73 -14.47 -1.83
C LEU A 71 16.07 -13.74 -1.90
N GLU A 72 16.41 -13.25 -3.10
CA GLU A 72 17.51 -12.30 -3.28
C GLU A 72 17.12 -10.89 -2.78
N PRO A 73 18.08 -10.10 -2.26
CA PRO A 73 17.86 -8.70 -1.92
C PRO A 73 17.25 -7.93 -3.09
N ILE A 74 16.29 -7.03 -2.80
CA ILE A 74 15.74 -6.13 -3.82
C ILE A 74 16.86 -5.17 -4.24
N LYS A 75 17.41 -5.41 -5.43
CA LYS A 75 18.39 -4.54 -6.07
C LYS A 75 17.67 -3.44 -6.81
N ILE A 76 17.62 -2.26 -6.22
CA ILE A 76 17.08 -1.08 -6.90
C ILE A 76 18.24 -0.36 -7.59
N LYS A 77 18.19 -0.30 -8.93
CA LYS A 77 19.09 0.56 -9.71
C LYS A 77 18.48 1.95 -9.89
N THR A 78 19.11 2.95 -9.30
CA THR A 78 18.82 4.36 -9.60
C THR A 78 20.12 5.04 -10.04
N GLY A 79 20.23 5.35 -11.33
CA GLY A 79 21.43 5.96 -11.90
C GLY A 79 22.69 5.08 -11.76
N LYS A 80 23.77 5.62 -11.14
CA LYS A 80 25.07 4.94 -10.98
C LYS A 80 25.23 4.17 -9.66
N ALA A 81 24.22 4.14 -8.80
CA ALA A 81 24.28 3.45 -7.51
C ALA A 81 23.29 2.28 -7.48
N GLU A 82 23.75 1.16 -6.95
CA GLU A 82 22.95 -0.02 -6.65
C GLU A 82 22.73 0.00 -5.13
N ILE A 83 21.46 0.11 -4.71
CA ILE A 83 21.11 0.11 -3.29
C ILE A 83 20.58 -1.28 -2.96
N GLU A 84 21.28 -1.97 -2.07
CA GLU A 84 20.81 -3.20 -1.44
C GLU A 84 20.07 -2.82 -0.16
N ILE A 85 18.76 -3.01 -0.15
CA ILE A 85 17.97 -2.86 1.08
C ILE A 85 17.99 -4.21 1.80
N PRO A 86 18.67 -4.35 2.95
CA PRO A 86 18.55 -5.57 3.74
C PRO A 86 17.12 -5.70 4.25
N MET A 87 16.50 -6.86 4.03
CA MET A 87 15.21 -7.20 4.62
C MET A 87 15.35 -7.17 6.16
N PRO A 88 14.59 -6.33 6.89
CA PRO A 88 14.62 -6.35 8.34
C PRO A 88 13.98 -7.64 8.87
N ILE A 89 14.63 -8.29 9.83
CA ILE A 89 14.03 -9.40 10.60
C ILE A 89 12.92 -8.81 11.46
N ALA A 90 11.67 -8.94 11.03
CA ALA A 90 10.56 -8.33 11.74
C ALA A 90 10.23 -9.08 13.04
N LYS A 91 9.71 -8.33 14.01
CA LYS A 91 8.98 -8.80 15.19
C LYS A 91 7.61 -8.14 15.11
N GLY A 92 6.81 -8.57 14.14
CA GLY A 92 5.53 -7.95 13.84
C GLY A 92 4.51 -8.13 14.97
N LYS A 93 3.48 -7.29 14.99
CA LYS A 93 2.29 -7.46 15.84
C LYS A 93 1.03 -7.20 15.02
N THR A 94 -0.09 -7.76 15.49
CA THR A 94 -1.40 -7.50 14.88
C THR A 94 -1.67 -5.99 14.82
N PHE A 95 -2.05 -5.52 13.65
CA PHE A 95 -2.41 -4.13 13.40
C PHE A 95 -3.91 -3.92 13.60
N THR A 96 -4.27 -2.80 14.22
CA THR A 96 -5.65 -2.31 14.29
C THR A 96 -5.63 -0.80 14.22
N SER A 97 -6.29 -0.22 13.22
CA SER A 97 -6.36 1.23 13.07
C SER A 97 -7.36 1.85 14.06
N PRO A 98 -7.28 3.17 14.31
CA PRO A 98 -8.42 3.93 14.81
C PRO A 98 -9.64 3.79 13.89
N VAL A 99 -10.84 4.02 14.43
CA VAL A 99 -12.05 4.20 13.61
C VAL A 99 -11.98 5.55 12.92
N VAL A 100 -12.11 5.55 11.60
CA VAL A 100 -12.14 6.74 10.75
C VAL A 100 -13.49 6.84 10.05
N GLU A 101 -13.93 8.07 9.73
CA GLU A 101 -15.21 8.34 9.10
C GLU A 101 -15.00 8.94 7.71
N ASN A 102 -15.67 8.37 6.71
CA ASN A 102 -15.54 8.75 5.30
C ASN A 102 -14.08 8.86 4.82
N PRO A 103 -13.18 7.90 5.13
CA PRO A 103 -11.78 8.03 4.77
C PRO A 103 -11.62 8.09 3.25
N ASN A 104 -10.76 9.00 2.79
CA ASN A 104 -10.31 9.03 1.41
C ASN A 104 -9.16 8.06 1.16
N TRP A 105 -8.85 7.81 -0.12
CA TRP A 105 -7.78 6.89 -0.51
C TRP A 105 -6.40 7.27 0.05
N LEU A 106 -6.11 8.56 0.26
CA LEU A 106 -4.90 9.00 0.95
C LEU A 106 -4.85 8.51 2.40
N THR A 107 -5.96 8.58 3.11
CA THR A 107 -6.08 8.07 4.48
C THR A 107 -5.90 6.55 4.50
N ILE A 108 -6.53 5.83 3.56
CA ILE A 108 -6.38 4.38 3.41
C ILE A 108 -4.92 4.00 3.15
N ALA A 109 -4.24 4.69 2.23
CA ALA A 109 -2.85 4.45 1.92
C ALA A 109 -1.94 4.66 3.16
N LYS A 110 -2.15 5.72 3.93
CA LYS A 110 -1.37 5.95 5.15
C LYS A 110 -1.58 4.86 6.20
N LEU A 111 -2.81 4.38 6.37
CA LEU A 111 -3.11 3.28 7.28
C LEU A 111 -2.52 1.95 6.78
N ALA A 112 -2.44 1.73 5.47
CA ALA A 112 -1.78 0.57 4.89
C ALA A 112 -0.26 0.62 5.10
N ASP A 113 0.38 1.78 4.94
CA ASP A 113 1.80 1.96 5.24
C ASP A 113 2.12 1.76 6.73
N GLU A 114 1.23 2.23 7.63
CA GLU A 114 1.32 1.97 9.06
C GLU A 114 1.14 0.48 9.38
N MET A 115 0.22 -0.20 8.69
CA MET A 115 0.00 -1.63 8.81
C MET A 115 1.27 -2.40 8.46
N ILE A 116 1.89 -2.14 7.30
CA ILE A 116 3.15 -2.77 6.87
C ILE A 116 4.24 -2.62 7.95
N GLN A 117 4.40 -1.39 8.47
CA GLN A 117 5.38 -1.12 9.54
C GLN A 117 5.07 -1.85 10.85
N THR A 118 3.79 -2.08 11.14
CA THR A 118 3.34 -2.72 12.38
C THR A 118 3.43 -4.24 12.32
N THR A 119 3.03 -4.82 11.19
CA THR A 119 3.00 -6.26 10.96
C THR A 119 4.34 -6.82 10.50
N GLY A 120 5.21 -5.98 9.94
CA GLY A 120 6.45 -6.44 9.30
C GLY A 120 6.21 -7.07 7.92
N ASP A 121 5.01 -6.93 7.35
CA ASP A 121 4.68 -7.50 6.04
C ASP A 121 5.24 -6.63 4.90
N PHE A 122 6.56 -6.69 4.71
CA PHE A 122 7.25 -6.01 3.61
C PHE A 122 7.15 -6.78 2.28
N HIS A 123 6.49 -7.93 2.27
CA HIS A 123 6.21 -8.70 1.06
C HIS A 123 4.96 -8.17 0.35
N HIS A 124 3.91 -7.81 1.10
CA HIS A 124 2.67 -7.32 0.51
C HIS A 124 2.59 -5.79 0.63
N VAL A 125 3.31 -5.10 -0.25
CA VAL A 125 3.41 -3.64 -0.26
C VAL A 125 2.50 -2.94 -1.26
N PHE A 126 1.86 -3.69 -2.17
CA PHE A 126 1.02 -3.12 -3.23
C PHE A 126 -0.44 -2.98 -2.76
N LEU A 127 -0.95 -1.77 -2.55
CA LEU A 127 -2.36 -1.58 -2.18
C LEU A 127 -3.26 -1.74 -3.41
N GLU A 128 -4.03 -2.83 -3.42
CA GLU A 128 -4.92 -3.19 -4.54
C GLU A 128 -6.39 -2.93 -4.24
N GLY A 129 -6.78 -2.75 -2.99
CA GLY A 129 -8.19 -2.69 -2.63
C GLY A 129 -8.47 -2.73 -1.14
N ILE A 130 -9.76 -2.76 -0.83
CA ILE A 130 -10.29 -2.89 0.51
C ILE A 130 -11.37 -3.96 0.50
N GLU A 131 -11.36 -4.81 1.52
CA GLU A 131 -12.40 -5.81 1.75
C GLU A 131 -13.10 -5.55 3.07
N ILE A 132 -14.42 -5.38 3.01
CA ILE A 132 -15.26 -5.24 4.21
C ILE A 132 -15.57 -6.64 4.73
N LEU A 133 -15.13 -6.93 5.95
CA LEU A 133 -15.28 -8.24 6.59
C LEU A 133 -16.59 -8.35 7.38
N GLU A 134 -16.94 -7.30 8.11
CA GLU A 134 -18.16 -7.22 8.91
C GLU A 134 -18.60 -5.77 9.11
N GLU A 135 -19.87 -5.56 9.41
CA GLU A 135 -20.41 -4.28 9.87
C GLU A 135 -21.24 -4.49 11.14
N LYS A 136 -20.93 -3.73 12.19
CA LYS A 136 -21.65 -3.79 13.46
C LYS A 136 -21.82 -2.38 14.02
N ASN A 137 -23.05 -2.04 14.44
CA ASN A 137 -23.38 -0.72 14.97
C ASN A 137 -22.93 0.44 14.04
N SER A 138 -23.11 0.26 12.73
CA SER A 138 -22.69 1.23 11.69
C SER A 138 -21.18 1.49 11.62
N ILE A 139 -20.36 0.61 12.19
CA ILE A 139 -18.90 0.60 12.06
C ILE A 139 -18.50 -0.64 11.26
N LYS A 140 -17.80 -0.42 10.15
CA LYS A 140 -17.25 -1.47 9.30
C LYS A 140 -15.89 -1.92 9.83
N LYS A 141 -15.65 -3.23 9.87
CA LYS A 141 -14.30 -3.79 9.98
C LYS A 141 -13.84 -4.16 8.58
N ALA A 142 -12.68 -3.66 8.21
CA ALA A 142 -12.09 -3.90 6.90
C ALA A 142 -10.68 -4.50 7.00
N ARG A 143 -10.22 -5.11 5.91
CA ARG A 143 -8.81 -5.42 5.68
C ARG A 143 -8.35 -4.80 4.36
N PHE A 144 -7.06 -4.54 4.26
CA PHE A 144 -6.45 -4.15 2.99
C PHE A 144 -6.31 -5.37 2.09
N ARG A 145 -6.62 -5.22 0.80
CA ARG A 145 -6.20 -6.18 -0.21
C ARG A 145 -4.83 -5.75 -0.71
N MET A 146 -3.82 -6.53 -0.35
CA MET A 146 -2.42 -6.23 -0.63
C MET A 146 -1.82 -7.26 -1.58
N GLY A 147 -1.15 -6.78 -2.63
CA GLY A 147 -0.36 -7.59 -3.56
C GLY A 147 1.12 -7.56 -3.20
N SER A 148 1.84 -8.57 -3.71
CA SER A 148 3.30 -8.72 -3.63
C SER A 148 4.00 -8.24 -4.90
#